data_AF-A0A7C1FPY1-F1
#
_entry.id   AF-A0A7C1FPY1-F1
#
_cell.length_a   1.000
_cell.length_b   1.000
_cell.length_c   1.000
_cell.angle_alpha   90.00
_cell.angle_beta   90.00
_cell.angle_gamma   90.00
#
_symmetry.space_group_name_H-M   'P 1'
#
loop_
_entity.id
_entity.type
_entity.pdbx_description
1 polymer ?
#
loop_
_entity_poly.entity_id
_entity_poly.type
_entity_poly.pdbx_seq_one_letter_code
_entity_poly.pdbx_strand_id
1 'polypeptide(L)'
;MKIAQALQKEYQKRIGDDWVNSPFGWIKQTLPSRTIGKIGEELVERFCNKYGIKVNRPGSHDADLVIGQARVEVKFSTLWGAGFYKFQQIRDQGYDYIVALGVSPDSAHCWVIPKMEAMRNAEVQHAGRRGSDTQWITIDPSSPPEWIKAFGGDLRQVNVVELLRRLSQAQ
;
A
#
# COMPACT_ATOMS: atom_id res chain seq x y z
N MET A 1 -6.94 29.01 23.64
CA MET A 1 -8.07 28.10 23.35
C MET A 1 -8.65 28.24 21.94
N LYS A 2 -9.03 29.43 21.45
CA LYS A 2 -9.63 29.57 20.09
C LYS A 2 -8.72 29.09 18.94
N ILE A 3 -7.40 29.28 19.07
CA ILE A 3 -6.40 28.79 18.09
C ILE A 3 -6.36 27.26 18.06
N ALA A 4 -6.38 26.61 19.24
CA ALA A 4 -6.41 25.15 19.33
C ALA A 4 -7.70 24.57 18.73
N GLN A 5 -8.85 25.22 18.92
CA GLN A 5 -10.12 24.82 18.33
C GLN A 5 -10.17 25.05 16.81
N ALA A 6 -9.56 26.13 16.31
CA ALA A 6 -9.41 26.36 14.86
C ALA A 6 -8.51 25.31 14.22
N LEU A 7 -7.36 25.01 14.84
CA LEU A 7 -6.47 23.93 14.42
C LEU A 7 -7.16 22.57 14.48
N GLN A 8 -7.90 22.27 15.55
CA GLN A 8 -8.67 21.03 15.64
C GLN A 8 -9.69 20.91 14.50
N LYS A 9 -10.44 21.97 14.20
CA LYS A 9 -11.40 21.99 13.07
C LYS A 9 -10.71 21.84 11.72
N GLU A 10 -9.54 22.43 11.53
CA GLU A 10 -8.74 22.26 10.31
C GLU A 10 -8.20 20.82 10.17
N TYR A 11 -7.74 20.21 11.26
CA TYR A 11 -7.29 18.81 11.26
C TYR A 11 -8.44 17.82 11.10
N GLN A 12 -9.62 18.08 11.69
CA GLN A 12 -10.84 17.30 11.46
C GLN A 12 -11.32 17.42 10.01
N LYS A 13 -11.27 18.61 9.39
CA LYS A 13 -11.54 18.77 7.94
C LYS A 13 -10.57 17.96 7.07
N ARG A 14 -9.30 17.81 7.46
CA ARG A 14 -8.30 17.00 6.72
C ARG A 14 -8.56 15.49 6.80
N ILE A 15 -9.22 15.04 7.87
CA ILE A 15 -9.67 13.66 7.99
C ILE A 15 -10.75 13.37 6.93
N GLY A 16 -11.56 14.38 6.58
CA GLY A 16 -12.66 14.29 5.63
C GLY A 16 -13.85 13.59 6.28
N ASP A 17 -15.04 14.22 6.22
CA ASP A 17 -16.27 13.66 6.79
C ASP A 17 -16.55 12.23 6.28
N ASP A 18 -16.10 11.94 5.05
CA ASP A 18 -16.21 10.64 4.37
C ASP A 18 -15.60 9.48 5.17
N TRP A 19 -14.65 9.74 6.08
CA TRP A 19 -13.99 8.68 6.87
C TRP A 19 -14.67 8.36 8.20
N VAL A 20 -15.62 9.18 8.65
CA VAL A 20 -16.27 9.03 9.98
C VAL A 20 -17.05 7.72 10.08
N ASN A 21 -17.65 7.28 8.97
CA ASN A 21 -18.42 6.02 8.90
C ASN A 21 -17.70 4.93 8.09
N SER A 22 -16.45 5.19 7.71
CA SER A 22 -15.65 4.24 6.93
C SER A 22 -15.22 3.04 7.78
N PRO A 23 -15.27 1.79 7.26
CA PRO A 23 -14.66 0.63 7.92
C PRO A 23 -13.14 0.76 8.11
N PHE A 24 -12.49 1.70 7.40
CA PHE A 24 -11.06 2.00 7.48
C PHE A 24 -10.76 3.30 8.25
N GLY A 25 -11.78 4.00 8.77
CA GLY A 25 -11.63 5.28 9.48
C GLY A 25 -10.65 5.19 10.65
N TRP A 26 -10.62 4.05 11.35
CA TRP A 26 -9.71 3.78 12.46
C TRP A 26 -8.23 3.71 12.06
N ILE A 27 -7.91 3.43 10.78
CA ILE A 27 -6.53 3.33 10.27
C ILE A 27 -5.98 4.73 9.96
N LYS A 28 -6.81 5.62 9.39
CA LYS A 28 -6.37 6.94 8.90
C LYS A 28 -6.03 7.92 10.01
N GLN A 29 -6.68 7.82 11.16
CA GLN A 29 -6.76 8.94 12.12
C GLN A 29 -5.81 8.85 13.31
N THR A 30 -5.34 7.68 13.70
CA THR A 30 -4.85 7.48 15.08
C THR A 30 -3.52 6.75 15.22
N LEU A 31 -2.97 6.19 14.14
CA LEU A 31 -1.89 5.22 14.25
C LEU A 31 -0.55 5.76 13.72
N PRO A 32 0.58 5.50 14.41
CA PRO A 32 1.92 5.79 13.89
C PRO A 32 2.19 5.03 12.59
N SER A 33 3.02 5.58 11.68
CA SER A 33 3.32 4.98 10.38
C SER A 33 3.82 3.53 10.45
N ARG A 34 4.63 3.20 11.46
CA ARG A 34 5.10 1.82 11.69
C ARG A 34 3.95 0.87 12.05
N THR A 35 2.95 1.33 12.79
CA THR A 35 1.77 0.54 13.12
C THR A 35 0.90 0.34 11.89
N ILE A 36 0.73 1.38 11.07
CA ILE A 36 0.01 1.30 9.80
C ILE A 36 0.67 0.30 8.84
N GLY A 37 2.01 0.30 8.74
CA GLY A 37 2.75 -0.68 7.95
C GLY A 37 2.44 -2.13 8.38
N LYS A 38 2.55 -2.42 9.68
CA LYS A 38 2.22 -3.74 10.25
C LYS A 38 0.77 -4.15 9.99
N ILE A 39 -0.17 -3.21 10.07
CA ILE A 39 -1.58 -3.48 9.73
C ILE A 39 -1.72 -3.85 8.26
N GLY A 40 -1.02 -3.14 7.36
CA GLY A 40 -0.97 -3.48 5.95
C GLY A 40 -0.47 -4.90 5.71
N GLU A 41 0.66 -5.27 6.34
CA GLU A 41 1.24 -6.62 6.29
C GLU A 41 0.21 -7.68 6.76
N GLU A 42 -0.40 -7.46 7.92
CA GLU A 42 -1.37 -8.38 8.51
C GLU A 42 -2.66 -8.50 7.67
N LEU A 43 -3.13 -7.40 7.07
CA LEU A 43 -4.28 -7.41 6.17
C LEU A 43 -4.01 -8.28 4.94
N VAL A 44 -2.84 -8.13 4.32
CA VAL A 44 -2.44 -8.94 3.16
C VAL A 44 -2.29 -10.41 3.55
N GLU A 45 -1.63 -10.71 4.67
CA GLU A 45 -1.49 -12.08 5.18
C GLU A 45 -2.85 -12.74 5.41
N ARG A 46 -3.75 -12.07 6.14
CA ARG A 46 -5.10 -12.58 6.42
C ARG A 46 -5.93 -12.73 5.15
N PHE A 47 -5.79 -11.83 4.19
CA PHE A 47 -6.44 -11.94 2.89
C PHE A 47 -5.98 -13.20 2.14
N CYS A 48 -4.68 -13.42 2.03
CA CYS A 48 -4.12 -14.63 1.43
C CYS A 48 -4.63 -15.90 2.11
N ASN A 49 -4.55 -15.95 3.45
CA ASN A 49 -4.99 -17.11 4.23
C ASN A 49 -6.48 -17.41 4.03
N LYS A 50 -7.34 -16.38 3.96
CA LYS A 50 -8.78 -16.53 3.68
C LYS A 50 -9.05 -17.23 2.34
N TYR A 51 -8.18 -17.05 1.34
CA TYR A 51 -8.31 -17.67 0.02
C TYR A 51 -7.44 -18.92 -0.17
N GLY A 52 -6.91 -19.48 0.92
CA GLY A 52 -6.09 -20.69 0.91
C GLY A 52 -4.67 -20.49 0.35
N ILE A 53 -4.20 -19.25 0.23
CA ILE A 53 -2.83 -18.94 -0.20
C ILE A 53 -1.94 -18.94 1.04
N LYS A 54 -1.01 -19.89 1.11
CA LYS A 54 -0.06 -19.98 2.23
C LYS A 54 0.95 -18.84 2.18
N VAL A 55 1.07 -18.13 3.30
CA VAL A 55 2.06 -17.08 3.52
C VAL A 55 3.03 -17.52 4.61
N ASN A 56 4.32 -17.28 4.42
CA ASN A 56 5.35 -17.50 5.42
C ASN A 56 6.03 -16.19 5.78
N ARG A 57 6.66 -16.14 6.96
CA ARG A 57 7.54 -15.03 7.32
C ARG A 57 8.87 -15.15 6.59
N PRO A 58 9.45 -14.04 6.12
CA PRO A 58 10.78 -14.03 5.53
C PRO A 58 11.84 -14.26 6.61
N GLY A 59 12.91 -14.96 6.25
CA GLY A 59 14.07 -15.18 7.13
C GLY A 59 15.01 -13.98 7.25
N SER A 60 14.68 -12.85 6.61
CA SER A 60 15.49 -11.63 6.51
C SER A 60 14.59 -10.39 6.50
N HIS A 61 15.14 -9.21 6.79
CA HIS A 61 14.40 -7.94 6.83
C HIS A 61 14.17 -7.28 5.46
N ASP A 62 14.55 -7.93 4.36
CA ASP A 62 14.47 -7.33 3.01
C ASP A 62 13.11 -7.53 2.31
N ALA A 63 12.19 -8.23 2.96
CA ALA A 63 10.81 -8.43 2.53
C ALA A 63 9.92 -8.59 3.77
N ASP A 64 8.61 -8.45 3.60
CA ASP A 64 7.63 -8.57 4.69
C ASP A 64 6.99 -9.95 4.73
N LEU A 65 6.74 -10.55 3.57
CA LEU A 65 6.04 -11.83 3.40
C LEU A 65 6.74 -12.72 2.37
N VAL A 66 6.49 -14.03 2.43
CA VAL A 66 6.87 -14.99 1.38
C VAL A 66 5.64 -15.77 0.95
N ILE A 67 5.31 -15.71 -0.34
CA ILE A 67 4.20 -16.42 -0.97
C ILE A 67 4.76 -17.40 -2.00
N GLY A 68 4.69 -18.70 -1.73
CA GLY A 68 5.47 -19.69 -2.49
C GLY A 68 6.97 -19.48 -2.30
N GLN A 69 7.69 -19.17 -3.38
CA GLN A 69 9.09 -18.74 -3.34
C GLN A 69 9.27 -17.23 -3.51
N ALA A 70 8.20 -16.51 -3.87
CA ALA A 70 8.25 -15.08 -4.11
C ALA A 70 8.36 -14.30 -2.79
N ARG A 71 9.37 -13.44 -2.71
CA ARG A 71 9.58 -12.50 -1.59
C ARG A 71 8.78 -11.23 -1.86
N VAL A 72 7.95 -10.84 -0.90
CA VAL A 72 6.95 -9.78 -1.08
C VAL A 72 7.17 -8.66 -0.06
N GLU A 73 7.31 -7.44 -0.56
CA GLU A 73 7.21 -6.22 0.23
C GLU A 73 5.76 -5.73 0.24
N VAL A 74 5.23 -5.32 1.41
CA VAL A 74 3.89 -4.77 1.52
C VAL A 74 3.97 -3.26 1.67
N LYS A 75 3.28 -2.53 0.79
CA LYS A 75 3.14 -1.07 0.89
C LYS A 75 1.67 -0.72 1.11
N PHE A 76 1.41 0.09 2.14
CA PHE A 76 0.06 0.50 2.50
C PHE A 76 -0.12 2.01 2.32
N SER A 77 -1.28 2.43 1.82
CA SER A 77 -1.65 3.85 1.71
C SER A 77 -3.15 4.05 1.96
N THR A 78 -3.50 5.07 2.72
CA THR A 78 -4.87 5.60 2.75
C THR A 78 -5.04 6.63 1.64
N LEU A 79 -6.26 6.88 1.16
CA LEU A 79 -6.51 7.89 0.14
C LEU A 79 -6.09 9.28 0.64
N TRP A 80 -5.20 9.94 -0.11
CA TRP A 80 -4.77 11.30 0.17
C TRP A 80 -5.85 12.29 -0.29
N GLY A 81 -5.87 13.50 0.28
CA GLY A 81 -6.91 14.50 -0.02
C GLY A 81 -7.02 14.93 -1.48
N ALA A 82 -5.99 14.65 -2.29
CA ALA A 82 -5.98 14.89 -3.74
C ALA A 82 -6.45 13.68 -4.57
N GLY A 83 -7.03 12.65 -3.95
CA GLY A 83 -7.66 11.53 -4.65
C GLY A 83 -6.72 10.41 -5.10
N PHE A 84 -5.48 10.38 -4.61
CA PHE A 84 -4.51 9.33 -4.97
C PHE A 84 -3.99 8.56 -3.75
N TYR A 85 -3.43 7.38 -4.01
CA TYR A 85 -2.58 6.66 -3.08
C TYR A 85 -1.11 7.00 -3.33
N LYS A 86 -0.35 7.18 -2.25
CA LYS A 86 1.10 7.36 -2.32
C LYS A 86 1.79 6.23 -1.56
N PHE A 87 2.48 5.36 -2.27
CA PHE A 87 3.26 4.25 -1.73
C PHE A 87 4.72 4.68 -1.65
N GLN A 88 5.21 4.91 -0.44
CA GLN A 88 6.53 5.48 -0.20
C GLN A 88 7.58 4.41 0.11
N GLN A 89 8.84 4.84 0.07
CA GLN A 89 9.99 4.01 0.41
C GLN A 89 10.09 2.78 -0.50
N ILE A 90 9.89 2.99 -1.80
CA ILE A 90 10.26 2.01 -2.82
C ILE A 90 11.79 1.98 -2.86
N ARG A 91 12.38 0.80 -2.67
CA ARG A 91 13.81 0.62 -2.50
C ARG A 91 14.29 -0.58 -3.28
N ASP A 92 15.54 -0.53 -3.72
CA ASP A 92 16.23 -1.68 -4.27
C ASP A 92 16.73 -2.59 -3.13
N GLN A 93 15.86 -3.47 -2.64
CA GLN A 93 16.18 -4.47 -1.60
C GLN A 93 15.69 -5.85 -2.04
N GLY A 94 15.98 -6.90 -1.26
CA GLY A 94 15.72 -8.30 -1.60
C GLY A 94 14.26 -8.75 -1.57
N TYR A 95 13.34 -8.06 -2.26
CA TYR A 95 12.00 -8.55 -2.60
C TYR A 95 11.86 -8.74 -4.11
N ASP A 96 10.93 -9.59 -4.54
CA ASP A 96 10.61 -9.85 -5.95
C ASP A 96 9.39 -9.05 -6.41
N TYR A 97 8.42 -8.87 -5.50
CA TYR A 97 7.17 -8.16 -5.77
C TYR A 97 6.81 -7.19 -4.64
N ILE A 98 6.07 -6.15 -4.99
CA ILE A 98 5.34 -5.30 -4.04
C ILE A 98 3.86 -5.67 -4.07
N VAL A 99 3.27 -5.91 -2.91
CA VAL A 99 1.82 -5.87 -2.73
C VAL A 99 1.46 -4.47 -2.22
N ALA A 100 0.91 -3.64 -3.10
CA ALA A 100 0.47 -2.28 -2.79
C ALA A 100 -1.02 -2.28 -2.44
N LEU A 101 -1.36 -2.06 -1.17
CA LEU A 101 -2.72 -2.01 -0.65
C LEU A 101 -3.15 -0.56 -0.39
N GLY A 102 -4.07 -0.05 -1.21
CA GLY A 102 -4.69 1.26 -1.07
C GLY A 102 -6.08 1.16 -0.47
N VAL A 103 -6.40 1.97 0.55
CA VAL A 103 -7.76 2.04 1.10
C VAL A 103 -8.35 3.44 0.94
N SER A 104 -9.56 3.49 0.41
CA SER A 104 -10.45 4.66 0.37
C SER A 104 -11.53 4.51 1.45
N PRO A 105 -12.36 5.52 1.72
CA PRO A 105 -13.44 5.40 2.71
C PRO A 105 -14.25 4.09 2.59
N ASP A 106 -14.72 3.75 1.39
CA ASP A 106 -15.65 2.64 1.19
C ASP A 106 -15.15 1.56 0.21
N SER A 107 -13.86 1.61 -0.14
CA SER A 107 -13.27 0.67 -1.10
C SER A 107 -11.81 0.41 -0.79
N ALA A 108 -11.32 -0.71 -1.31
CA ALA A 108 -9.91 -1.07 -1.24
C ALA A 108 -9.42 -1.51 -2.62
N HIS A 109 -8.19 -1.13 -2.94
CA HIS A 109 -7.50 -1.44 -4.17
C HIS A 109 -6.21 -2.17 -3.82
N CYS A 110 -5.84 -3.14 -4.65
CA CYS A 110 -4.64 -3.91 -4.43
C CYS A 110 -3.94 -4.20 -5.75
N TRP A 111 -2.61 -4.07 -5.74
CA TRP A 111 -1.75 -4.39 -6.86
C TRP A 111 -0.61 -5.31 -6.44
N VAL A 112 -0.28 -6.28 -7.29
CA VAL A 112 0.84 -7.21 -7.16
C VAL A 112 1.85 -6.87 -8.25
N ILE A 113 2.85 -6.06 -7.89
CA ILE A 113 3.71 -5.35 -8.83
C ILE A 113 5.10 -6.00 -8.84
N PRO A 114 5.64 -6.45 -9.98
CA PRO A 114 7.03 -6.88 -10.07
C PRO A 114 7.98 -5.76 -9.67
N LYS A 115 9.05 -6.08 -8.93
CA LYS A 115 10.05 -5.08 -8.48
C LYS A 115 10.57 -4.21 -9.62
N MET A 116 10.85 -4.81 -10.79
CA MET A 116 11.36 -4.04 -11.94
C MET A 116 10.36 -2.98 -12.41
N GLU A 117 9.06 -3.29 -12.45
CA GLU A 117 8.03 -2.33 -12.85
C GLU A 117 7.84 -1.26 -11.80
N ALA A 118 7.88 -1.63 -10.51
CA ALA A 118 7.83 -0.68 -9.42
C ALA A 118 9.00 0.31 -9.46
N MET A 119 10.24 -0.19 -9.58
CA MET A 119 11.45 0.64 -9.62
C MET A 119 11.52 1.51 -10.87
N ARG A 120 11.06 1.00 -12.03
CA ARG A 120 11.02 1.77 -13.29
C ARG A 120 10.07 2.96 -13.23
N ASN A 121 8.94 2.80 -12.54
CA ASN A 121 7.87 3.79 -12.48
C ASN A 121 7.86 4.60 -11.18
N ALA A 122 8.82 4.37 -10.27
CA ALA A 122 8.91 5.12 -9.04
C ALA A 122 9.53 6.51 -9.29
N GLU A 123 8.90 7.55 -8.75
CA GLU A 123 9.41 8.91 -8.79
C GLU A 123 10.53 9.08 -7.76
N VAL A 124 11.63 9.73 -8.16
CA VAL A 124 12.76 10.04 -7.27
C VAL A 124 12.58 11.44 -6.70
N GLN A 125 12.58 11.58 -5.37
CA GLN A 125 12.86 12.88 -4.74
C GLN A 125 14.31 12.95 -4.33
N HIS A 126 15.05 13.86 -4.97
CA HIS A 126 16.38 14.24 -4.52
C HIS A 126 16.29 14.86 -3.12
N ALA A 127 16.49 14.05 -2.09
CA ALA A 127 16.71 14.53 -0.73
C ALA A 127 18.16 15.03 -0.66
N GLY A 128 18.36 16.35 -0.60
CA GLY A 128 19.69 16.97 -0.60
C GLY A 128 20.70 16.31 0.37
N ARG A 129 21.93 16.15 -0.13
CA ARG A 129 23.23 15.82 0.50
C ARG A 129 23.36 14.74 1.61
N ARG A 130 22.29 14.20 2.22
CA ARG A 130 22.35 13.13 3.24
C ARG A 130 21.11 12.21 3.32
N GLY A 131 20.09 12.38 2.49
CA GLY A 131 18.91 11.50 2.51
C GLY A 131 19.11 10.29 1.60
N SER A 132 18.81 9.08 2.09
CA SER A 132 18.57 7.94 1.20
C SER A 132 17.46 8.31 0.22
N ASP A 133 17.68 8.18 -1.09
CA ASP A 133 16.69 8.53 -2.11
C ASP A 133 15.33 7.90 -1.76
N THR A 134 14.33 8.74 -1.47
CA THR A 134 12.99 8.27 -1.17
C THR A 134 12.23 8.18 -2.47
N GLN A 135 12.10 6.97 -3.01
CA GLN A 135 11.25 6.73 -4.17
C GLN A 135 9.83 6.43 -3.74
N TRP A 136 8.86 6.83 -4.56
CA TRP A 136 7.45 6.51 -4.35
C TRP A 136 6.72 6.22 -5.65
N ILE A 137 5.60 5.50 -5.52
CA ILE A 137 4.64 5.29 -6.59
C ILE A 137 3.34 6.01 -6.19
N THR A 138 2.83 6.82 -7.10
CA THR A 138 1.53 7.47 -6.97
C THR A 138 0.52 6.77 -7.88
N ILE A 139 -0.65 6.41 -7.34
CA ILE A 139 -1.74 5.80 -8.12
C ILE A 139 -3.03 6.55 -7.82
N ASP A 140 -3.63 7.16 -8.84
CA ASP A 140 -5.02 7.58 -8.81
C ASP A 140 -5.92 6.38 -9.14
N PRO A 141 -6.73 5.87 -8.19
CA PRO A 141 -7.60 4.71 -8.45
C PRO A 141 -8.73 5.01 -9.45
N SER A 142 -9.11 6.27 -9.66
CA SER A 142 -10.13 6.67 -10.63
C SER A 142 -9.59 6.76 -12.05
N SER A 143 -8.28 6.99 -12.19
CA SER A 143 -7.58 7.09 -13.47
C SER A 143 -6.16 6.49 -13.35
N PRO A 144 -6.04 5.16 -13.17
CA PRO A 144 -4.74 4.53 -12.93
C PRO A 144 -3.85 4.62 -14.17
N PRO A 145 -2.52 4.84 -14.00
CA PRO A 145 -1.56 4.79 -15.09
C PRO A 145 -1.64 3.48 -15.88
N GLU A 146 -1.38 3.49 -17.19
CA GLU A 146 -1.57 2.30 -18.03
C GLU A 146 -0.77 1.09 -17.54
N TRP A 147 0.49 1.31 -17.12
CA TRP A 147 1.39 0.25 -16.70
C TRP A 147 0.90 -0.52 -15.47
N ILE A 148 0.09 0.08 -14.58
CA ILE A 148 -0.35 -0.57 -13.34
C ILE A 148 -1.57 -1.48 -13.56
N LYS A 149 -2.34 -1.26 -14.62
CA LYS A 149 -3.63 -1.93 -14.84
C LYS A 149 -3.51 -3.46 -14.94
N ALA A 150 -2.38 -3.95 -15.43
CA ALA A 150 -2.10 -5.40 -15.51
C ALA A 150 -1.83 -6.06 -14.16
N PHE A 151 -1.52 -5.26 -13.13
CA PHE A 151 -1.05 -5.73 -11.83
C PHE A 151 -2.09 -5.66 -10.73
N GLY A 152 -3.30 -5.15 -10.99
CA GLY A 152 -4.35 -5.06 -9.98
C GLY A 152 -5.32 -3.89 -10.19
N GLY A 153 -6.06 -3.55 -9.14
CA GLY A 153 -7.08 -2.51 -9.18
C GLY A 153 -8.06 -2.64 -8.01
N ASP A 154 -9.32 -2.23 -8.22
CA ASP A 154 -10.38 -2.36 -7.22
C ASP A 154 -10.60 -3.84 -6.90
N LEU A 155 -10.51 -4.21 -5.61
CA LEU A 155 -10.69 -5.59 -5.15
C LEU A 155 -12.06 -6.18 -5.48
N ARG A 156 -13.07 -5.34 -5.78
CA ARG A 156 -14.41 -5.78 -6.22
C ARG A 156 -14.47 -6.09 -7.71
N GLN A 157 -13.53 -5.56 -8.50
CA GLN A 157 -13.54 -5.65 -9.96
C GLN A 157 -12.43 -6.56 -10.49
N VAL A 158 -11.27 -6.57 -9.84
CA VAL A 158 -10.07 -7.30 -10.26
C VAL A 158 -9.85 -8.50 -9.35
N ASN A 159 -9.62 -9.66 -9.96
CA ASN A 159 -9.29 -10.88 -9.22
C ASN A 159 -7.82 -10.89 -8.77
N VAL A 160 -7.51 -10.08 -7.75
CA VAL A 160 -6.17 -10.02 -7.16
C VAL A 160 -5.74 -11.35 -6.54
N VAL A 161 -6.69 -12.19 -6.11
CA VAL A 161 -6.41 -13.55 -5.62
C VAL A 161 -5.70 -14.38 -6.68
N GLU A 162 -6.07 -14.24 -7.95
CA GLU A 162 -5.39 -14.93 -9.05
C GLU A 162 -3.94 -14.45 -9.23
N LEU A 163 -3.68 -13.15 -9.11
CA LEU A 163 -2.32 -12.60 -9.16
C LEU A 163 -1.46 -13.14 -8.01
N LEU A 164 -2.01 -13.18 -6.79
CA LEU A 164 -1.33 -13.72 -5.62
C LEU A 164 -1.11 -15.25 -5.72
N ARG A 165 -2.04 -15.99 -6.33
CA ARG A 165 -1.88 -17.42 -6.60
C ARG A 165 -0.75 -17.70 -7.59
N ARG A 166 -0.57 -16.85 -8.60
CA ARG A 166 0.55 -16.98 -9.54
C ARG A 166 1.89 -16.86 -8.84
N LEU A 167 2.02 -16.00 -7.82
CA LEU A 167 3.23 -15.93 -6.99
C LEU A 167 3.55 -17.26 -6.30
N SER A 168 2.51 -17.98 -5.84
CA SER A 168 2.69 -19.28 -5.20
C SER A 168 3.12 -20.41 -6.14
N GLN A 169 2.99 -20.18 -7.46
CA GLN A 169 3.23 -21.16 -8.52
C GLN A 169 4.47 -20.83 -9.37
N ALA A 170 4.98 -19.60 -9.29
CA ALA A 170 6.16 -19.17 -10.02
C ALA A 170 7.41 -19.91 -9.51
N GLN A 171 8.14 -20.51 -10.45
CA GLN A 171 9.38 -21.29 -10.28
C GLN A 171 10.61 -20.44 -10.59
#